data_AF-A0A660PVX3-F1
#
_entry.id   AF-A0A660PVX3-F1
#
_cell.length_a   1.000
_cell.length_b   1.000
_cell.length_c   1.000
_cell.angle_alpha   90.00
_cell.angle_beta   90.00
_cell.angle_gamma   90.00
#
_symmetry.space_group_name_H-M   'P 1'
#
loop_
_entity.id
_entity.type
_entity.pdbx_description
1 polymer ?
#
loop_
_entity_poly.entity_id
_entity_poly.type
_entity_poly.pdbx_seq_one_letter_code
_entity_poly.pdbx_strand_id
1 'polypeptide(L)'
;MPGQFLSDSCFLRRSLIVVFLAAIALRLLVFGFQLQQRETASLNSATPDVSVYHEAAVEIREQLNYDSRGVMIFGPGYPTFLAFVSIFSSSPVFAILVQIILSSISCALILILAWQLIGERRIALLAGLLGATSMCAICLANVLLSDSLFFTLIIAGMVVYIQGLQKDRLWYFLPAGILFGAAVLTRSIGLFFFVSLLITSASLIWSLPKDPQQRPLRRMSRSLLTVAIMLLIVLGWTTRDRERGDPPLALSSYIGITKIVAQTEARINEIAYDTAMVRFTEGIVALKEQKFDGNHGLAWMAHAESEFARLLLCCPGSLATTVLNNAIDNSCSEYSLFPAVLPQWESRYRKQVGNIGRVGTQYRVAVFSLAGFLMLLFKRKYGLAIILVTIYLYFAILSGFTLHQGNRIFYPGQIAWAILCSYALINIADAVLNVLRRRREKNLTA
;
A
#
# COMPACT_ATOMS: atom_id res chain seq x y z
N MET A 1 -6.53 -36.36 -14.98
CA MET A 1 -6.47 -35.37 -13.88
C MET A 1 -7.67 -34.40 -13.78
N PRO A 2 -8.95 -34.79 -13.97
CA PRO A 2 -10.09 -33.88 -13.76
C PRO A 2 -10.50 -33.69 -12.28
N GLY A 3 -10.23 -34.67 -11.41
CA GLY A 3 -10.63 -34.61 -10.00
C GLY A 3 -9.87 -33.58 -9.15
N GLN A 4 -8.59 -33.33 -9.45
CA GLN A 4 -7.77 -32.38 -8.68
C GLN A 4 -8.20 -30.92 -8.97
N PHE A 5 -8.49 -30.60 -10.23
CA PHE A 5 -8.96 -29.30 -10.68
C PHE A 5 -10.33 -28.91 -10.09
N LEU A 6 -11.27 -29.87 -10.03
CA LEU A 6 -12.58 -29.65 -9.39
C LEU A 6 -12.42 -29.37 -7.88
N SER A 7 -11.54 -30.12 -7.20
CA SER A 7 -11.28 -29.90 -5.77
C SER A 7 -10.67 -28.53 -5.46
N ASP A 8 -9.81 -28.01 -6.34
CA ASP A 8 -9.18 -26.70 -6.18
C ASP A 8 -10.17 -25.56 -6.40
N SER A 9 -11.08 -25.69 -7.37
CA SER A 9 -12.12 -24.69 -7.62
C SER A 9 -13.12 -24.56 -6.46
N CYS A 10 -13.51 -25.68 -5.85
CA CYS A 10 -14.41 -25.71 -4.69
C CYS A 10 -13.76 -25.06 -3.46
N PHE A 11 -12.48 -25.40 -3.20
CA PHE A 11 -11.71 -24.80 -2.12
C PHE A 11 -11.59 -23.28 -2.29
N LEU A 12 -11.21 -22.82 -3.49
CA LEU A 12 -11.00 -21.40 -3.75
C LEU A 12 -12.30 -20.62 -3.54
N ARG A 13 -13.41 -21.08 -4.11
CA ARG A 13 -14.72 -20.42 -3.95
C ARG A 13 -15.14 -20.28 -2.49
N ARG A 14 -15.04 -21.37 -1.70
CA ARG A 14 -15.40 -21.35 -0.27
C ARG A 14 -14.49 -20.40 0.52
N SER A 15 -13.19 -20.46 0.26
CA SER A 15 -12.20 -19.64 0.98
C SER A 15 -12.36 -18.16 0.66
N LEU A 16 -12.68 -17.81 -0.59
CA LEU A 16 -12.99 -16.44 -0.99
C LEU A 16 -14.19 -15.88 -0.23
N ILE A 17 -15.27 -16.66 -0.12
CA ILE A 17 -16.46 -16.27 0.63
C ILE A 17 -16.11 -16.07 2.10
N VAL A 18 -15.37 -17.01 2.72
CA VAL A 18 -14.99 -16.91 4.13
C VAL A 18 -14.12 -15.68 4.39
N VAL A 19 -13.10 -15.43 3.57
CA VAL A 19 -12.23 -14.26 3.73
C VAL A 19 -13.00 -12.96 3.51
N PHE A 20 -13.84 -12.88 2.48
CA PHE A 20 -14.65 -11.70 2.20
C PHE A 20 -15.65 -11.41 3.33
N LEU A 21 -16.38 -12.43 3.80
CA LEU A 21 -17.35 -12.28 4.89
C LEU A 21 -16.69 -11.92 6.22
N ALA A 22 -15.53 -12.50 6.53
CA ALA A 22 -14.76 -12.11 7.71
C ALA A 22 -14.28 -10.66 7.61
N ALA A 23 -13.74 -10.26 6.46
CA ALA A 23 -13.23 -8.92 6.22
C ALA A 23 -14.34 -7.85 6.32
N ILE A 24 -15.50 -8.09 5.70
CA ILE A 24 -16.62 -7.16 5.70
C ILE A 24 -17.27 -7.07 7.09
N ALA A 25 -17.43 -8.21 7.80
CA ALA A 25 -18.01 -8.22 9.14
C ALA A 25 -17.15 -7.40 10.13
N LEU A 26 -15.83 -7.58 10.12
CA LEU A 26 -14.94 -6.81 11.00
C LEU A 26 -14.95 -5.31 10.69
N ARG A 27 -15.00 -4.93 9.41
CA ARG A 27 -15.06 -3.53 8.99
C ARG A 27 -16.39 -2.88 9.35
N LEU A 28 -17.51 -3.57 9.12
CA LEU A 28 -18.84 -3.09 9.50
C LEU A 28 -19.00 -2.99 11.01
N LEU A 29 -18.39 -3.89 11.78
CA LEU A 29 -18.36 -3.82 13.23
C LEU A 29 -17.68 -2.52 13.69
N VAL A 30 -16.48 -2.23 13.18
CA VAL A 30 -15.77 -0.97 13.49
C VAL A 30 -16.53 0.25 12.98
N PHE A 31 -17.15 0.17 11.81
CA PHE A 31 -17.98 1.24 11.28
C PHE A 31 -19.18 1.54 12.20
N GLY A 32 -19.85 0.49 12.69
CA GLY A 32 -20.94 0.61 13.64
C GLY A 32 -20.52 1.32 14.93
N PHE A 33 -19.34 0.98 15.47
CA PHE A 33 -18.78 1.70 16.61
C PHE A 33 -18.43 3.15 16.29
N GLN A 34 -17.91 3.44 15.09
CA GLN A 34 -17.62 4.81 14.66
C GLN A 34 -18.91 5.66 14.59
N LEU A 35 -19.99 5.12 14.04
CA LEU A 35 -21.30 5.80 13.97
C LEU A 35 -21.93 6.09 15.34
N GLN A 36 -21.58 5.32 16.37
CA GLN A 36 -22.04 5.60 17.74
C GLN A 36 -21.28 6.77 18.39
N GLN A 37 -20.06 7.07 17.92
CA GLN A 37 -19.19 8.09 18.53
C GLN A 37 -19.19 9.41 17.77
N ARG A 38 -19.59 9.41 16.50
CA ARG A 38 -19.52 10.54 15.59
C ARG A 38 -20.84 10.77 14.89
N GLU A 39 -21.23 12.03 14.77
CA GLU A 39 -22.31 12.40 13.86
C GLU A 39 -21.93 12.11 12.42
N THR A 40 -22.89 11.69 11.60
CA THR A 40 -22.66 11.30 10.20
C THR A 40 -22.06 12.43 9.36
N ALA A 41 -22.42 13.68 9.64
CA ALA A 41 -21.85 14.87 8.98
C ALA A 41 -20.35 15.05 9.27
N SER A 42 -19.90 14.69 10.48
CA SER A 42 -18.49 14.81 10.90
C SER A 42 -17.56 13.79 10.25
N LEU A 43 -18.10 12.81 9.50
CA LEU A 43 -17.29 11.83 8.78
C LEU A 43 -16.49 12.47 7.64
N ASN A 44 -17.01 13.54 7.03
CA ASN A 44 -16.31 14.32 5.99
C ASN A 44 -15.20 15.22 6.54
N SER A 45 -15.11 15.38 7.85
CA SER A 45 -14.07 16.16 8.52
C SER A 45 -13.21 15.29 9.46
N ALA A 46 -13.26 13.97 9.29
CA ALA A 46 -12.53 13.03 10.13
C ALA A 46 -11.00 13.25 10.07
N THR A 47 -10.49 13.69 8.92
CA THR A 47 -9.10 14.15 8.75
C THR A 47 -9.05 15.34 7.79
N PRO A 48 -7.98 16.16 7.81
CA PRO A 48 -7.82 17.27 6.87
C PRO A 48 -7.81 16.82 5.40
N ASP A 49 -7.33 15.61 5.10
CA ASP A 49 -7.32 15.08 3.73
C ASP A 49 -8.74 14.78 3.22
N VAL A 50 -9.66 14.36 4.10
CA VAL A 50 -11.01 13.93 3.71
C VAL A 50 -11.83 15.10 3.13
N SER A 51 -11.74 16.28 3.75
CA SER A 51 -12.49 17.45 3.26
C SER A 51 -12.02 17.86 1.87
N VAL A 52 -10.70 17.86 1.65
CA VAL A 52 -10.09 18.19 0.35
C VAL A 52 -10.50 17.18 -0.74
N TYR A 53 -10.59 15.89 -0.40
CA TYR A 53 -11.11 14.88 -1.33
C TYR A 53 -12.59 15.06 -1.64
N HIS A 54 -13.39 15.41 -0.63
CA HIS A 54 -14.82 15.63 -0.81
C HIS A 54 -15.11 16.86 -1.68
N GLU A 55 -14.45 17.99 -1.41
CA GLU A 55 -14.53 19.22 -2.21
C GLU A 55 -14.18 18.94 -3.68
N ALA A 56 -13.04 18.27 -3.92
CA ALA A 56 -12.63 17.91 -5.27
C ALA A 56 -13.64 16.99 -5.98
N ALA A 57 -14.27 16.06 -5.27
CA ALA A 57 -15.28 15.17 -5.83
C ALA A 57 -16.57 15.92 -6.21
N VAL A 58 -16.99 16.89 -5.40
CA VAL A 58 -18.15 17.74 -5.68
C VAL A 58 -17.90 18.60 -6.92
N GLU A 59 -16.72 19.23 -7.02
CA GLU A 59 -16.33 20.03 -8.19
C GLU A 59 -16.28 19.20 -9.49
N ILE A 60 -15.73 17.98 -9.44
CA ILE A 60 -15.76 17.06 -10.60
C ILE A 60 -17.19 16.68 -10.96
N ARG A 61 -18.04 16.36 -9.98
CA ARG A 61 -19.42 15.93 -10.24
C ARG A 61 -20.25 17.04 -10.89
N GLU A 62 -20.15 18.25 -10.36
CA GLU A 62 -21.06 19.35 -10.71
C GLU A 62 -20.57 20.12 -11.94
N GLN A 63 -19.26 20.24 -12.11
CA GLN A 63 -18.66 21.12 -13.12
C GLN A 63 -17.69 20.40 -14.06
N LEU A 64 -17.44 19.08 -13.85
CA LEU A 64 -16.32 18.37 -14.48
C LEU A 64 -14.98 19.10 -14.27
N ASN A 65 -14.86 19.80 -13.14
CA ASN A 65 -13.68 20.59 -12.84
C ASN A 65 -12.58 19.69 -12.25
N TYR A 66 -11.60 19.36 -13.08
CA TYR A 66 -10.41 18.61 -12.71
C TYR A 66 -9.24 19.52 -12.28
N ASP A 67 -9.52 20.80 -12.04
CA ASP A 67 -8.53 21.84 -11.75
C ASP A 67 -8.60 22.25 -10.27
N SER A 68 -9.43 21.53 -9.49
CA SER A 68 -9.58 21.74 -8.06
C SER A 68 -8.27 21.46 -7.32
N ARG A 69 -8.10 22.16 -6.19
CA ARG A 69 -6.93 22.01 -5.33
C ARG A 69 -6.69 20.55 -4.91
N GLY A 70 -7.76 19.80 -4.62
CA GLY A 70 -7.63 18.40 -4.21
C GLY A 70 -7.13 17.48 -5.31
N VAL A 71 -7.54 17.72 -6.57
CA VAL A 71 -7.04 16.97 -7.73
C VAL A 71 -5.56 17.25 -7.95
N MET A 72 -5.13 18.52 -7.86
CA MET A 72 -3.72 18.88 -8.01
C MET A 72 -2.82 18.30 -6.91
N ILE A 73 -3.29 18.24 -5.67
CA ILE A 73 -2.49 17.73 -4.55
C ILE A 73 -2.37 16.20 -4.56
N PHE A 74 -3.47 15.50 -4.83
CA PHE A 74 -3.54 14.05 -4.61
C PHE A 74 -3.64 13.20 -5.89
N GLY A 75 -3.85 13.85 -7.04
CA GLY A 75 -4.19 13.19 -8.30
C GLY A 75 -5.71 13.00 -8.46
N PRO A 76 -6.15 12.72 -9.71
CA PRO A 76 -7.57 12.72 -10.05
C PRO A 76 -8.29 11.43 -9.69
N GLY A 77 -7.58 10.32 -9.49
CA GLY A 77 -8.17 8.98 -9.45
C GLY A 77 -9.18 8.81 -8.32
N TYR A 78 -8.80 9.20 -7.09
CA TYR A 78 -9.69 9.07 -5.94
C TYR A 78 -10.84 10.09 -5.93
N PRO A 79 -10.63 11.39 -6.20
CA PRO A 79 -11.73 12.34 -6.40
C PRO A 79 -12.73 11.90 -7.47
N THR A 80 -12.26 11.37 -8.61
CA THR A 80 -13.14 10.85 -9.68
C THR A 80 -13.97 9.67 -9.19
N PHE A 81 -13.36 8.75 -8.44
CA PHE A 81 -14.08 7.64 -7.82
C PHE A 81 -15.16 8.12 -6.86
N LEU A 82 -14.85 9.09 -5.99
CA LEU A 82 -15.84 9.66 -5.07
C LEU A 82 -16.96 10.41 -5.82
N ALA A 83 -16.63 11.16 -6.87
CA ALA A 83 -17.61 11.82 -7.72
C ALA A 83 -18.58 10.80 -8.33
N PHE A 84 -18.05 9.68 -8.86
CA PHE A 84 -18.87 8.59 -9.39
C PHE A 84 -19.76 7.94 -8.32
N VAL A 85 -19.22 7.64 -7.14
CA VAL A 85 -20.00 7.07 -6.01
C VAL A 85 -21.11 8.02 -5.58
N SER A 86 -20.85 9.33 -5.61
CA SER A 86 -21.80 10.35 -5.19
C SER A 86 -23.01 10.53 -6.13
N ILE A 87 -22.96 9.96 -7.34
CA ILE A 87 -24.11 9.86 -8.27
C ILE A 87 -25.21 9.00 -7.64
N PHE A 88 -24.84 7.96 -6.89
CA PHE A 88 -25.80 7.07 -6.23
C PHE A 88 -26.27 7.61 -4.88
N SER A 89 -25.37 8.24 -4.12
CA SER A 89 -25.69 8.90 -2.86
C SER A 89 -24.58 9.85 -2.44
N SER A 90 -24.92 11.10 -2.11
CA SER A 90 -23.96 12.08 -1.58
C SER A 90 -23.63 11.87 -0.10
N SER A 91 -24.19 10.85 0.54
CA SER A 91 -23.94 10.55 1.95
C SER A 91 -22.53 9.98 2.16
N PRO A 92 -21.73 10.52 3.10
CA PRO A 92 -20.42 9.95 3.43
C PRO A 92 -20.51 8.50 3.90
N VAL A 93 -21.62 8.13 4.54
CA VAL A 93 -21.89 6.75 4.97
C VAL A 93 -21.89 5.80 3.78
N PHE A 94 -22.55 6.19 2.68
CA PHE A 94 -22.60 5.36 1.48
C PHE A 94 -21.21 5.19 0.85
N ALA A 95 -20.43 6.28 0.76
CA ALA A 95 -19.07 6.22 0.25
C ALA A 95 -18.17 5.30 1.09
N ILE A 96 -18.27 5.36 2.43
CA ILE A 96 -17.53 4.47 3.33
C ILE A 96 -17.98 3.01 3.14
N LEU A 97 -19.27 2.73 2.97
CA LEU A 97 -19.75 1.36 2.70
C LEU A 97 -19.16 0.79 1.40
N VAL A 98 -19.06 1.59 0.34
CA VAL A 98 -18.39 1.18 -0.91
C VAL A 98 -16.91 0.89 -0.66
N GLN A 99 -16.21 1.72 0.13
CA GLN A 99 -14.81 1.46 0.50
C GLN A 99 -14.64 0.20 1.34
N ILE A 100 -15.56 -0.08 2.27
CA ILE A 100 -15.58 -1.31 3.07
C ILE A 100 -15.66 -2.53 2.14
N ILE A 101 -16.51 -2.48 1.12
CA ILE A 101 -16.62 -3.54 0.12
C ILE A 101 -15.31 -3.70 -0.66
N LEU A 102 -14.74 -2.60 -1.19
CA LEU A 102 -13.46 -2.62 -1.92
C LEU A 102 -12.32 -3.19 -1.08
N SER A 103 -12.20 -2.74 0.17
CA SER A 103 -11.20 -3.23 1.13
C SER A 103 -11.39 -4.72 1.45
N SER A 104 -12.63 -5.20 1.52
CA SER A 104 -12.94 -6.62 1.73
C SER A 104 -12.63 -7.47 0.50
N ILE A 105 -12.90 -6.96 -0.71
CA ILE A 105 -12.47 -7.58 -1.98
C ILE A 105 -10.95 -7.69 -2.02
N SER A 106 -10.23 -6.67 -1.58
CA SER A 106 -8.76 -6.71 -1.53
C SER A 106 -8.23 -7.86 -0.69
N CYS A 107 -8.85 -8.18 0.45
CA CYS A 107 -8.47 -9.35 1.26
C CYS A 107 -8.66 -10.68 0.49
N ALA A 108 -9.75 -10.80 -0.27
CA ALA A 108 -9.97 -11.96 -1.13
C ALA A 108 -8.95 -12.02 -2.29
N LEU A 109 -8.55 -10.88 -2.85
CA LEU A 109 -7.49 -10.79 -3.86
C LEU A 109 -6.11 -11.19 -3.30
N ILE A 110 -5.80 -10.90 -2.03
CA ILE A 110 -4.59 -11.42 -1.36
C ILE A 110 -4.58 -12.95 -1.38
N LEU A 111 -5.72 -13.57 -1.06
CA LEU A 111 -5.85 -15.03 -1.10
C LEU A 111 -5.60 -15.57 -2.51
N ILE A 112 -6.18 -14.95 -3.55
CA ILE A 112 -5.98 -15.37 -4.94
C ILE A 112 -4.52 -15.25 -5.33
N LEU A 113 -3.88 -14.12 -5.01
CA LEU A 113 -2.48 -13.89 -5.32
C LEU A 113 -1.56 -14.88 -4.59
N ALA A 114 -1.82 -15.15 -3.30
CA ALA A 114 -1.10 -16.14 -2.52
C ALA A 114 -1.26 -17.55 -3.12
N TRP A 115 -2.47 -17.91 -3.56
CA TRP A 115 -2.72 -19.17 -4.26
C TRP A 115 -1.97 -19.26 -5.60
N GLN A 116 -1.98 -18.19 -6.40
CA GLN A 116 -1.26 -18.13 -7.68
C GLN A 116 0.26 -18.25 -7.51
N LEU A 117 0.82 -17.63 -6.46
CA LEU A 117 2.27 -17.62 -6.22
C LEU A 117 2.77 -18.90 -5.54
N ILE A 118 2.04 -19.41 -4.54
CA ILE A 118 2.52 -20.49 -3.67
C ILE A 118 1.88 -21.84 -4.01
N GLY A 119 0.62 -21.86 -4.42
CA GLY A 119 -0.13 -23.10 -4.70
C GLY A 119 -0.51 -23.92 -3.46
N GLU A 120 -0.38 -23.35 -2.25
CA GLU A 120 -0.67 -24.05 -0.99
C GLU A 120 -1.93 -23.47 -0.32
N ARG A 121 -2.95 -24.33 -0.15
CA ARG A 121 -4.30 -23.95 0.32
C ARG A 121 -4.28 -23.24 1.68
N ARG A 122 -3.56 -23.82 2.65
CA ARG A 122 -3.46 -23.28 4.03
C ARG A 122 -2.83 -21.89 4.05
N ILE A 123 -1.78 -21.69 3.24
CA ILE A 123 -1.05 -20.43 3.16
C ILE A 123 -1.90 -19.35 2.50
N ALA A 124 -2.60 -19.70 1.41
CA ALA A 124 -3.50 -18.77 0.73
C ALA A 124 -4.66 -18.31 1.62
N LEU A 125 -5.31 -19.25 2.32
CA LEU A 125 -6.39 -18.93 3.27
C LEU A 125 -5.89 -18.05 4.41
N LEU A 126 -4.76 -18.41 5.03
CA LEU A 126 -4.19 -17.63 6.12
C LEU A 126 -3.77 -16.23 5.66
N ALA A 127 -3.22 -16.07 4.45
CA ALA A 127 -2.83 -14.77 3.93
C ALA A 127 -4.03 -13.83 3.74
N GLY A 128 -5.14 -14.37 3.20
CA GLY A 128 -6.40 -13.62 3.10
C GLY A 128 -6.96 -13.24 4.47
N LEU A 129 -6.93 -14.16 5.45
CA LEU A 129 -7.40 -13.90 6.81
C LEU A 129 -6.54 -12.89 7.57
N LEU A 130 -5.21 -12.98 7.48
CA LEU A 130 -4.29 -11.97 8.03
C LEU A 130 -4.59 -10.59 7.43
N GLY A 131 -4.91 -10.55 6.13
CA GLY A 131 -5.33 -9.32 5.48
C GLY A 131 -6.68 -8.80 5.97
N ALA A 132 -7.62 -9.70 6.27
CA ALA A 132 -8.95 -9.39 6.80
C ALA A 132 -8.88 -8.81 8.23
N THR A 133 -7.98 -9.33 9.07
CA THR A 133 -7.75 -8.93 10.47
C THR A 133 -6.73 -7.80 10.64
N SER A 134 -6.19 -7.26 9.55
CA SER A 134 -5.24 -6.15 9.59
C SER A 134 -5.92 -4.89 10.15
N MET A 135 -5.45 -4.41 11.31
CA MET A 135 -6.02 -3.21 11.95
C MET A 135 -5.89 -1.98 11.05
N CYS A 136 -4.76 -1.85 10.33
CA CYS A 136 -4.55 -0.82 9.33
C CYS A 136 -5.65 -0.83 8.26
N ALA A 137 -5.90 -2.00 7.68
CA ALA A 137 -6.88 -2.20 6.62
C ALA A 137 -8.30 -1.87 7.11
N ILE A 138 -8.62 -2.28 8.35
CA ILE A 138 -9.92 -2.02 8.97
C ILE A 138 -10.12 -0.52 9.20
N CYS A 139 -9.11 0.19 9.72
CA CYS A 139 -9.21 1.63 9.94
C CYS A 139 -9.31 2.40 8.61
N LEU A 140 -8.48 2.06 7.62
CA LEU A 140 -8.49 2.70 6.30
C LEU A 140 -9.77 2.46 5.50
N ALA A 141 -10.47 1.35 5.74
CA ALA A 141 -11.77 1.11 5.14
C ALA A 141 -12.88 2.01 5.70
N ASN A 142 -12.65 2.61 6.88
CA ASN A 142 -13.61 3.41 7.66
C ASN A 142 -13.31 4.92 7.62
N VAL A 143 -12.37 5.36 6.77
CA VAL A 143 -12.05 6.76 6.55
C VAL A 143 -11.93 6.98 5.05
N LEU A 144 -12.57 8.03 4.53
CA LEU A 144 -12.61 8.38 3.10
C LEU A 144 -11.25 8.85 2.57
N LEU A 145 -10.31 7.91 2.49
CA LEU A 145 -8.96 8.10 1.96
C LEU A 145 -8.74 7.25 0.70
N SER A 146 -7.75 7.65 -0.09
CA SER A 146 -7.39 7.03 -1.37
C SER A 146 -6.83 5.60 -1.24
N ASP A 147 -6.40 5.19 -0.05
CA ASP A 147 -5.65 3.96 0.20
C ASP A 147 -6.42 2.68 -0.14
N SER A 148 -7.70 2.61 0.21
CA SER A 148 -8.53 1.40 -0.05
C SER A 148 -8.71 1.16 -1.55
N LEU A 149 -8.99 2.22 -2.32
CA LEU A 149 -9.10 2.13 -3.77
C LEU A 149 -7.74 1.81 -4.42
N PHE A 150 -6.69 2.54 -4.02
CA PHE A 150 -5.33 2.32 -4.50
C PHE A 150 -4.90 0.86 -4.30
N PHE A 151 -5.07 0.34 -3.09
CA PHE A 151 -4.70 -1.02 -2.74
C PHE A 151 -5.47 -2.05 -3.57
N THR A 152 -6.78 -1.86 -3.72
CA THR A 152 -7.65 -2.73 -4.54
C THR A 152 -7.17 -2.78 -5.99
N LEU A 153 -6.86 -1.62 -6.58
CA LEU A 153 -6.38 -1.53 -7.96
C LEU A 153 -5.00 -2.19 -8.14
N ILE A 154 -4.05 -1.92 -7.24
CA ILE A 154 -2.71 -2.56 -7.28
C ILE A 154 -2.83 -4.07 -7.17
N ILE A 155 -3.58 -4.59 -6.20
CA ILE A 155 -3.64 -6.04 -6.00
C ILE A 155 -4.45 -6.76 -7.08
N ALA A 156 -5.53 -6.14 -7.58
CA ALA A 156 -6.24 -6.65 -8.76
C ALA A 156 -5.30 -6.68 -9.98
N GLY A 157 -4.54 -5.60 -10.21
CA GLY A 157 -3.52 -5.53 -11.25
C GLY A 157 -2.50 -6.66 -11.11
N MET A 158 -1.99 -6.91 -9.90
CA MET A 158 -1.06 -8.00 -9.62
C MET A 158 -1.66 -9.38 -9.89
N VAL A 159 -2.89 -9.65 -9.45
CA VAL A 159 -3.58 -10.93 -9.71
C VAL A 159 -3.74 -11.20 -11.20
N VAL A 160 -4.16 -10.18 -11.96
CA VAL A 160 -4.34 -10.28 -13.41
C VAL A 160 -2.98 -10.42 -14.11
N TYR A 161 -1.97 -9.67 -13.68
CA TYR A 161 -0.62 -9.69 -14.23
C TYR A 161 0.07 -11.05 -14.05
N ILE A 162 0.05 -11.59 -12.82
CA ILE A 162 0.60 -12.92 -12.53
C ILE A 162 -0.13 -13.99 -13.32
N GLN A 163 -1.46 -13.90 -13.45
CA GLN A 163 -2.23 -14.81 -14.30
C GLN A 163 -1.82 -14.70 -15.78
N GLY A 164 -1.54 -13.49 -16.27
CA GLY A 164 -1.02 -13.24 -17.61
C GLY A 164 0.34 -13.88 -17.85
N LEU A 165 1.26 -13.76 -16.90
CA LEU A 165 2.59 -14.38 -16.96
C LEU A 165 2.51 -15.91 -16.96
N GLN A 166 1.65 -16.48 -16.11
CA GLN A 166 1.46 -17.94 -16.02
C GLN A 166 0.80 -18.53 -17.26
N LYS A 167 -0.24 -17.86 -17.79
CA LYS A 167 -1.02 -18.36 -18.95
C LYS A 167 -0.46 -17.93 -20.30
N ASP A 168 0.49 -17.00 -20.32
CA ASP A 168 1.05 -16.39 -21.53
C ASP A 168 -0.04 -15.92 -22.52
N ARG A 169 -1.03 -15.15 -22.04
CA ARG A 169 -2.10 -14.57 -22.87
C ARG A 169 -2.11 -13.04 -22.79
N LEU A 170 -2.07 -12.40 -23.97
CA LEU A 170 -2.00 -10.94 -24.10
C LEU A 170 -3.13 -10.19 -23.39
N TRP A 171 -4.35 -10.74 -23.44
CA TRP A 171 -5.55 -10.14 -22.83
C TRP A 171 -5.44 -9.86 -21.33
N TYR A 172 -4.53 -10.49 -20.59
CA TYR A 172 -4.33 -10.17 -19.18
C TYR A 172 -3.44 -8.93 -18.96
N PHE A 173 -2.50 -8.66 -19.87
CA PHE A 173 -1.51 -7.58 -19.70
C PHE A 173 -2.13 -6.19 -19.93
N LEU A 174 -3.12 -6.08 -20.81
CA LEU A 174 -3.85 -4.83 -21.06
C LEU A 174 -4.62 -4.31 -19.82
N PRO A 175 -5.57 -5.07 -19.24
CA PRO A 175 -6.27 -4.64 -18.03
C PRO A 175 -5.34 -4.50 -16.83
N ALA A 176 -4.26 -5.30 -16.73
CA ALA A 176 -3.26 -5.09 -15.67
C ALA A 176 -2.61 -3.69 -15.78
N GLY A 177 -2.21 -3.28 -16.98
CA GLY A 177 -1.61 -1.96 -17.21
C GLY A 177 -2.58 -0.82 -16.88
N ILE A 178 -3.86 -0.98 -17.25
CA ILE A 178 -4.92 -0.02 -16.93
C ILE A 178 -5.13 0.07 -15.41
N LEU A 179 -5.20 -1.07 -14.71
CA LEU A 179 -5.36 -1.10 -13.26
C LEU A 179 -4.19 -0.44 -12.54
N PHE A 180 -2.95 -0.69 -12.97
CA PHE A 180 -1.77 -0.04 -12.41
C PHE A 180 -1.74 1.46 -12.72
N GLY A 181 -2.06 1.88 -13.95
CA GLY A 181 -2.16 3.30 -14.31
C GLY A 181 -3.21 4.04 -13.47
N ALA A 182 -4.41 3.45 -13.32
CA ALA A 182 -5.47 3.98 -12.47
C ALA A 182 -5.05 4.04 -10.99
N ALA A 183 -4.28 3.05 -10.50
CA ALA A 183 -3.72 3.09 -9.17
C ALA A 183 -2.75 4.26 -9.00
N VAL A 184 -1.84 4.52 -9.96
CA VAL A 184 -0.93 5.66 -9.89
C VAL A 184 -1.67 6.99 -9.87
N LEU A 185 -2.74 7.13 -10.67
CA LEU A 185 -3.59 8.33 -10.64
C LEU A 185 -4.40 8.47 -9.33
N THR A 186 -4.59 7.38 -8.60
CA THR A 186 -5.24 7.38 -7.27
C THR A 186 -4.26 7.77 -6.17
N ARG A 187 -3.01 7.30 -6.24
CA ARG A 187 -1.88 7.73 -5.39
C ARG A 187 -0.57 7.61 -6.16
N SER A 188 0.19 8.71 -6.18
CA SER A 188 1.48 8.80 -6.86
C SER A 188 2.56 7.86 -6.32
N ILE A 189 2.38 7.28 -5.12
CA ILE A 189 3.28 6.25 -4.60
C ILE A 189 3.35 5.01 -5.51
N GLY A 190 2.37 4.79 -6.39
CA GLY A 190 2.42 3.74 -7.40
C GLY A 190 3.37 4.00 -8.57
N LEU A 191 3.92 5.21 -8.71
CA LEU A 191 4.63 5.66 -9.92
C LEU A 191 5.79 4.74 -10.33
N PHE A 192 6.64 4.32 -9.39
CA PHE A 192 7.79 3.45 -9.66
C PHE A 192 7.47 1.95 -9.55
N PHE A 193 6.19 1.59 -9.39
CA PHE A 193 5.81 0.19 -9.19
C PHE A 193 6.13 -0.67 -10.42
N PHE A 194 6.32 -0.06 -11.60
CA PHE A 194 6.79 -0.77 -12.79
C PHE A 194 8.14 -1.48 -12.58
N VAL A 195 9.04 -0.95 -11.73
CA VAL A 195 10.31 -1.62 -11.40
C VAL A 195 10.03 -2.96 -10.72
N SER A 196 9.11 -2.96 -9.75
CA SER A 196 8.65 -4.17 -9.07
C SER A 196 7.99 -5.15 -10.03
N LEU A 197 7.24 -4.67 -11.05
CA LEU A 197 6.65 -5.52 -12.08
C LEU A 197 7.69 -6.20 -12.97
N LEU A 198 8.73 -5.47 -13.38
CA LEU A 198 9.82 -6.01 -14.21
C LEU A 198 10.66 -7.04 -13.45
N ILE A 199 11.00 -6.75 -12.19
CA ILE A 199 11.68 -7.72 -11.31
C ILE A 199 10.80 -8.96 -11.10
N THR A 200 9.50 -8.77 -10.89
CA THR A 200 8.53 -9.87 -10.74
C THR A 200 8.51 -10.75 -11.99
N SER A 201 8.45 -10.14 -13.18
CA SER A 201 8.49 -10.87 -14.44
C SER A 201 9.79 -11.63 -14.63
N ALA A 202 10.94 -11.00 -14.42
CA ALA A 202 12.23 -11.67 -14.53
C ALA A 202 12.33 -12.88 -13.59
N SER A 203 11.91 -12.69 -12.33
CA SER A 203 11.94 -13.74 -11.30
C SER A 203 11.01 -14.91 -11.61
N LEU A 204 9.78 -14.62 -12.05
CA LEU A 204 8.80 -15.64 -12.37
C LEU A 204 9.17 -16.38 -13.66
N ILE A 205 9.61 -15.67 -14.70
CA ILE A 205 10.04 -16.26 -15.97
C ILE A 205 11.23 -17.20 -15.76
N TRP A 206 12.20 -16.82 -14.93
CA TRP A 206 13.32 -17.70 -14.57
C TRP A 206 12.83 -18.95 -13.83
N SER A 207 11.88 -18.80 -12.90
CA SER A 207 11.43 -19.91 -12.06
C SER A 207 10.52 -20.92 -12.78
N LEU A 208 10.00 -20.59 -13.96
CA LEU A 208 9.14 -21.48 -14.73
C LEU A 208 9.97 -22.59 -15.41
N PRO A 209 9.44 -23.82 -15.54
CA PRO A 209 10.13 -24.90 -16.24
C PRO A 209 10.53 -24.48 -17.65
N LYS A 210 11.79 -24.76 -18.03
CA LYS A 210 12.34 -24.50 -19.37
C LYS A 210 11.72 -25.46 -20.38
N ASP A 211 10.48 -25.20 -20.77
CA ASP A 211 9.87 -25.84 -21.93
C ASP A 211 10.40 -25.16 -23.20
N PRO A 212 10.92 -25.89 -24.20
CA PRO A 212 11.43 -25.33 -25.45
C PRO A 212 10.41 -24.48 -26.24
N GLN A 213 9.10 -24.62 -25.98
CA GLN A 213 8.07 -23.74 -26.57
C GLN A 213 7.90 -22.40 -25.83
N GLN A 214 8.42 -22.24 -24.61
CA GLN A 214 8.28 -21.01 -23.83
C GLN A 214 9.34 -20.00 -24.25
N ARG A 215 8.92 -18.95 -24.97
CA ARG A 215 9.79 -17.83 -25.35
C ARG A 215 9.83 -16.79 -24.22
N PRO A 216 10.87 -16.74 -23.36
CA PRO A 216 10.94 -15.78 -22.24
C PRO A 216 10.85 -14.33 -22.73
N LEU A 217 11.41 -14.04 -23.91
CA LEU A 217 11.29 -12.73 -24.56
C LEU A 217 9.84 -12.31 -24.82
N ARG A 218 8.95 -13.24 -25.16
CA ARG A 218 7.53 -12.94 -25.41
C ARG A 218 6.80 -12.55 -24.13
N ARG A 219 7.08 -13.22 -23.01
CA ARG A 219 6.51 -12.87 -21.70
C ARG A 219 7.05 -11.53 -21.20
N MET A 220 8.34 -11.27 -21.44
CA MET A 220 8.94 -9.98 -21.11
C MET A 220 8.38 -8.85 -21.96
N SER A 221 8.21 -9.03 -23.27
CA SER A 221 7.62 -7.99 -24.14
C SER A 221 6.17 -7.66 -23.74
N ARG A 222 5.40 -8.64 -23.28
CA ARG A 222 4.06 -8.43 -22.72
C ARG A 222 4.07 -7.73 -21.36
N SER A 223 5.09 -7.98 -20.54
CA SER A 223 5.32 -7.23 -19.30
C SER A 223 5.64 -5.77 -19.61
N LEU A 224 6.50 -5.52 -20.61
CA LEU A 224 6.80 -4.19 -21.11
C LEU A 224 5.56 -3.49 -21.66
N LEU A 225 4.64 -4.21 -22.31
CA LEU A 225 3.35 -3.66 -22.72
C LEU A 225 2.51 -3.20 -21.52
N THR A 226 2.47 -3.98 -20.42
CA THR A 226 1.78 -3.57 -19.18
C THR A 226 2.36 -2.28 -18.63
N VAL A 227 3.70 -2.19 -18.57
CA VAL A 227 4.42 -1.00 -18.13
C VAL A 227 4.14 0.18 -19.07
N ALA A 228 4.16 -0.04 -20.39
CA ALA A 228 3.88 1.00 -21.36
C ALA A 228 2.46 1.57 -21.18
N ILE A 229 1.44 0.72 -21.00
CA ILE A 229 0.06 1.16 -20.76
C ILE A 229 -0.05 1.96 -19.46
N MET A 230 0.54 1.46 -18.37
CA MET A 230 0.60 2.16 -17.08
C MET A 230 1.22 3.55 -17.25
N LEU A 231 2.37 3.64 -17.92
CA LEU A 231 3.07 4.90 -18.14
C LEU A 231 2.31 5.82 -19.09
N LEU A 232 1.66 5.31 -20.14
CA LEU A 232 0.87 6.13 -21.06
C LEU A 232 -0.29 6.83 -20.35
N ILE A 233 -0.98 6.13 -19.43
CA ILE A 233 -2.06 6.72 -18.62
C ILE A 233 -1.51 7.83 -17.72
N VAL A 234 -0.38 7.58 -17.05
CA VAL A 234 0.25 8.58 -16.18
C VAL A 234 0.77 9.77 -16.97
N LEU A 235 1.44 9.51 -18.10
CA LEU A 235 1.99 10.53 -18.98
C LEU A 235 0.90 11.44 -19.52
N GLY A 236 -0.25 10.91 -19.94
CA GLY A 236 -1.36 11.72 -20.42
C GLY A 236 -1.86 12.72 -19.37
N TRP A 237 -1.84 12.34 -18.10
CA TRP A 237 -2.17 13.26 -17.00
C TRP A 237 -1.04 14.27 -16.76
N THR A 238 0.20 13.81 -16.66
CA THR A 238 1.36 14.69 -16.41
C THR A 238 1.58 15.71 -17.53
N THR A 239 1.30 15.37 -18.80
CA THR A 239 1.40 16.31 -19.93
C THR A 239 0.37 17.41 -19.82
N ARG A 240 -0.87 17.08 -19.44
CA ARG A 240 -1.95 18.06 -19.19
C ARG A 240 -1.53 19.05 -18.10
N ASP A 241 -1.03 18.55 -16.96
CA ASP A 241 -0.63 19.41 -15.84
C ASP A 241 0.54 20.33 -16.26
N ARG A 242 1.51 19.80 -17.01
CA ARG A 242 2.64 20.58 -17.52
C ARG A 242 2.23 21.70 -18.48
N GLU A 243 1.29 21.44 -19.39
CA GLU A 243 0.78 22.45 -20.34
C GLU A 243 0.10 23.63 -19.63
N ARG A 244 -0.35 23.43 -18.39
CA ARG A 244 -1.01 24.44 -17.56
C ARG A 244 -0.08 25.14 -16.58
N GLY A 245 1.17 24.70 -16.48
CA GLY A 245 2.13 25.20 -15.49
C GLY A 245 1.89 24.65 -14.09
N ASP A 246 1.06 23.61 -13.94
CA ASP A 246 0.82 22.94 -12.68
C ASP A 246 1.98 21.98 -12.35
N PRO A 247 2.27 21.76 -11.06
CA PRO A 247 3.30 20.80 -10.66
C PRO A 247 2.92 19.39 -11.15
N PRO A 248 3.85 18.64 -11.76
CA PRO A 248 3.57 17.29 -12.24
C PRO A 248 3.30 16.33 -11.08
N LEU A 249 2.64 15.21 -11.39
CA LEU A 249 2.41 14.13 -10.44
C LEU A 249 3.75 13.62 -9.86
N ALA A 250 4.09 14.02 -8.63
CA ALA A 250 5.35 13.70 -7.98
C ALA A 250 5.26 12.47 -7.06
N LEU A 251 6.34 11.70 -6.98
CA LEU A 251 6.44 10.46 -6.18
C LEU A 251 6.04 10.66 -4.71
N SER A 252 6.52 11.75 -4.15
CA SER A 252 6.20 12.22 -2.81
C SER A 252 5.67 13.62 -2.94
N SER A 253 4.54 13.92 -2.28
CA SER A 253 4.12 15.31 -2.08
C SER A 253 5.32 16.11 -1.56
N TYR A 254 5.50 17.36 -1.99
CA TYR A 254 6.53 18.26 -1.47
C TYR A 254 6.53 18.32 0.06
N ILE A 255 5.36 18.07 0.69
CA ILE A 255 5.17 17.92 2.14
C ILE A 255 5.99 16.76 2.72
N GLY A 256 6.06 15.62 2.04
CA GLY A 256 6.85 14.45 2.44
C GLY A 256 8.35 14.73 2.41
N ILE A 257 8.85 15.34 1.33
CA ILE A 257 10.26 15.74 1.21
C ILE A 257 10.63 16.75 2.29
N THR A 258 9.80 17.77 2.48
CA THR A 258 9.97 18.80 3.52
C THR A 258 10.13 18.18 4.91
N LYS A 259 9.28 17.21 5.23
CA LYS A 259 9.31 16.49 6.50
C LYS A 259 10.65 15.77 6.72
N ILE A 260 11.17 15.08 5.70
CA ILE A 260 12.48 14.42 5.77
C ILE A 260 13.60 15.45 5.94
N VAL A 261 13.57 16.53 5.15
CA VAL A 261 14.57 17.60 5.20
C VAL A 261 14.64 18.17 6.61
N ALA A 262 13.51 18.59 7.17
CA ALA A 262 13.45 19.17 8.51
C ALA A 262 13.88 18.18 9.60
N GLN A 263 13.53 16.90 9.50
CA GLN A 263 13.95 15.90 10.47
C GLN A 263 15.46 15.58 10.36
N THR A 264 15.99 15.58 9.16
CA THR A 264 17.43 15.38 8.92
C THR A 264 18.22 16.58 9.46
N GLU A 265 17.75 17.80 9.21
CA GLU A 265 18.28 19.04 9.78
C GLU A 265 18.21 19.04 11.31
N ALA A 266 17.07 18.65 11.88
CA ALA A 266 16.89 18.54 13.33
C ALA A 266 17.92 17.58 13.95
N ARG A 267 18.19 16.45 13.28
CA ARG A 267 19.19 15.47 13.70
C ARG A 267 20.62 15.99 13.59
N ILE A 268 20.97 16.64 12.48
CA ILE A 268 22.33 17.14 12.23
C ILE A 268 22.70 18.25 13.21
N ASN A 269 21.76 19.15 13.49
CA ASN A 269 22.01 20.31 14.34
C ASN A 269 21.60 20.09 15.80
N GLU A 270 21.12 18.89 16.15
CA GLU A 270 20.61 18.54 17.48
C GLU A 270 19.53 19.51 18.01
N ILE A 271 18.67 20.00 17.10
CA ILE A 271 17.55 20.91 17.42
C ILE A 271 16.22 20.16 17.40
N ALA A 272 15.19 20.76 18.01
CA ALA A 272 13.83 20.22 17.93
C ALA A 272 13.30 20.24 16.48
N TYR A 273 12.50 19.23 16.13
CA TYR A 273 11.88 19.12 14.80
C TYR A 273 11.07 20.37 14.43
N ASP A 274 10.30 20.91 15.37
CA ASP A 274 9.49 22.11 15.14
C ASP A 274 10.37 23.32 14.80
N THR A 275 11.53 23.45 15.44
CA THR A 275 12.52 24.50 15.13
C THR A 275 13.09 24.33 13.72
N ALA A 276 13.40 23.11 13.30
CA ALA A 276 13.87 22.84 11.94
C ALA A 276 12.78 23.13 10.88
N MET A 277 11.52 22.80 11.19
CA MET A 277 10.37 23.12 10.34
C MET A 277 10.13 24.62 10.19
N VAL A 278 10.30 25.40 11.27
CA VAL A 278 10.22 26.87 11.20
C VAL A 278 11.31 27.41 10.27
N ARG A 279 12.57 27.01 10.45
CA ARG A 279 13.69 27.41 9.58
C ARG A 279 13.44 27.09 8.10
N PHE A 280 12.92 25.89 7.83
CA PHE A 280 12.56 25.49 6.47
C PHE A 280 11.45 26.39 5.89
N THR A 281 10.45 26.73 6.70
CA THR A 281 9.33 27.59 6.26
C THR A 281 9.79 29.03 5.99
N GLU A 282 10.72 29.56 6.79
CA GLU A 282 11.35 30.87 6.56
C GLU A 282 12.07 30.91 5.21
N GLY A 283 12.77 29.83 4.84
CA GLY A 283 13.42 29.68 3.53
C GLY A 283 12.44 29.74 2.35
N ILE A 284 11.22 29.21 2.52
CA ILE A 284 10.16 29.27 1.50
C ILE A 284 9.66 30.71 1.34
N VAL A 285 9.45 31.43 2.44
CA VAL A 285 8.98 32.83 2.39
C VAL A 285 9.97 33.69 1.61
N ALA A 286 11.27 33.56 1.90
CA ALA A 286 12.32 34.27 1.18
C ALA A 286 12.34 33.95 -0.33
N LEU A 287 12.17 32.67 -0.71
CA LEU A 287 12.12 32.25 -2.13
C LEU A 287 10.86 32.71 -2.85
N LYS A 288 9.72 32.71 -2.16
CA LYS A 288 8.42 33.14 -2.69
C LYS A 288 8.48 34.61 -3.11
N GLU A 289 9.08 35.46 -2.29
CA GLU A 289 9.24 36.89 -2.55
C GLU A 289 10.19 37.18 -3.72
N GLN A 290 11.15 36.29 -3.99
CA GLN A 290 12.18 36.52 -5.00
C GLN A 290 11.87 35.98 -6.40
N LYS A 291 11.20 34.81 -6.52
CA LYS A 291 11.24 34.03 -7.79
C LYS A 291 9.91 33.51 -8.32
N PHE A 292 8.84 33.47 -7.53
CA PHE A 292 7.63 32.72 -7.90
C PHE A 292 6.35 33.55 -7.94
N ASP A 293 6.46 34.88 -7.99
CA ASP A 293 5.32 35.81 -8.13
C ASP A 293 4.16 35.49 -7.17
N GLY A 294 4.49 35.12 -5.93
CA GLY A 294 3.50 34.76 -4.91
C GLY A 294 2.95 33.32 -4.97
N ASN A 295 3.32 32.48 -5.94
CA ASN A 295 2.92 31.08 -6.00
C ASN A 295 3.62 30.26 -4.90
N HIS A 296 2.91 30.06 -3.78
CA HIS A 296 3.45 29.39 -2.60
C HIS A 296 3.81 27.92 -2.86
N GLY A 297 3.04 27.20 -3.68
CA GLY A 297 3.26 25.77 -3.93
C GLY A 297 4.53 25.49 -4.71
N LEU A 298 4.78 26.26 -5.77
CA LEU A 298 6.01 26.14 -6.56
C LEU A 298 7.24 26.54 -5.75
N ALA A 299 7.16 27.62 -4.98
CA ALA A 299 8.23 28.02 -4.08
C ALA A 299 8.55 26.93 -3.03
N TRP A 300 7.51 26.32 -2.46
CA TRP A 300 7.66 25.22 -1.50
C TRP A 300 8.35 24.02 -2.13
N MET A 301 7.88 23.59 -3.31
CA MET A 301 8.44 22.44 -4.03
C MET A 301 9.91 22.68 -4.39
N ALA A 302 10.23 23.84 -4.97
CA ALA A 302 11.60 24.19 -5.35
C ALA A 302 12.53 24.26 -4.13
N HIS A 303 12.06 24.82 -3.00
CA HIS A 303 12.85 24.85 -1.76
C HIS A 303 13.08 23.44 -1.21
N ALA A 304 12.03 22.61 -1.15
CA ALA A 304 12.12 21.24 -0.66
C ALA A 304 13.11 20.40 -1.46
N GLU A 305 13.07 20.50 -2.79
CA GLU A 305 14.00 19.79 -3.68
C GLU A 305 15.44 20.29 -3.53
N SER A 306 15.63 21.61 -3.44
CA SER A 306 16.95 22.23 -3.23
C SER A 306 17.58 21.77 -1.92
N GLU A 307 16.83 21.85 -0.81
CA GLU A 307 17.34 21.44 0.50
C GLU A 307 17.56 19.93 0.59
N PHE A 308 16.69 19.13 -0.03
CA PHE A 308 16.89 17.69 -0.12
C PHE A 308 18.17 17.34 -0.89
N ALA A 309 18.40 17.99 -2.04
CA ALA A 309 19.62 17.82 -2.83
C ALA A 309 20.87 18.25 -2.04
N ARG A 310 20.80 19.38 -1.32
CA ARG A 310 21.89 19.83 -0.43
C ARG A 310 22.21 18.79 0.64
N LEU A 311 21.20 18.27 1.35
CA LEU A 311 21.39 17.24 2.37
C LEU A 311 21.93 15.93 1.80
N LEU A 312 21.48 15.54 0.60
CA LEU A 312 21.96 14.35 -0.08
C LEU A 312 23.47 14.46 -0.40
N LEU A 313 23.95 15.65 -0.77
CA LEU A 313 25.35 15.89 -1.10
C LEU A 313 26.22 16.09 0.14
N CYS A 314 25.76 16.88 1.12
CA CYS A 314 26.55 17.25 2.29
C CYS A 314 26.51 16.19 3.41
N CYS A 315 25.36 15.52 3.60
CA CYS A 315 25.13 14.62 4.75
C CYS A 315 24.33 13.36 4.36
N PRO A 316 24.76 12.58 3.34
CA PRO A 316 24.00 11.44 2.84
C PRO A 316 23.72 10.38 3.92
N GLY A 317 24.65 10.15 4.85
CA GLY A 317 24.48 9.20 5.95
C GLY A 317 23.33 9.56 6.90
N SER A 318 23.21 10.84 7.28
CA SER A 318 22.14 11.34 8.14
C SER A 318 20.78 11.28 7.45
N LEU A 319 20.73 11.64 6.16
CA LEU A 319 19.53 11.55 5.34
C LEU A 319 19.07 10.09 5.19
N ALA A 320 19.96 9.18 4.82
CA ALA A 320 19.67 7.76 4.68
C ALA A 320 19.19 7.14 6.01
N THR A 321 19.84 7.49 7.11
CA THR A 321 19.42 7.04 8.46
C THR A 321 18.03 7.55 8.82
N THR A 322 17.70 8.79 8.44
CA THR A 322 16.38 9.38 8.68
C THR A 322 15.30 8.65 7.88
N VAL A 323 15.52 8.44 6.58
CA VAL A 323 14.60 7.69 5.70
C VAL A 323 14.43 6.25 6.19
N LEU A 324 15.51 5.58 6.60
CA LEU A 324 15.46 4.21 7.09
C LEU A 324 14.68 4.09 8.40
N ASN A 325 14.91 4.99 9.36
CA ASN A 325 14.17 5.00 10.62
C ASN A 325 12.67 5.22 10.35
N ASN A 326 12.33 6.17 9.48
CA ASN A 326 10.94 6.40 9.09
C ASN A 326 10.32 5.18 8.41
N ALA A 327 11.06 4.47 7.55
CA ALA A 327 10.58 3.25 6.91
C ALA A 327 10.33 2.13 7.93
N ILE A 328 11.22 1.97 8.91
CA ILE A 328 11.06 0.99 9.99
C ILE A 328 9.84 1.35 10.85
N ASP A 329 9.74 2.62 11.28
CA ASP A 329 8.64 3.09 12.11
C ASP A 329 7.29 2.95 11.40
N ASN A 330 7.21 3.36 10.12
CA ASN A 330 5.98 3.25 9.35
C ASN A 330 5.61 1.79 9.04
N SER A 331 6.59 0.91 8.80
CA SER A 331 6.31 -0.51 8.57
C SER A 331 5.92 -1.29 9.83
N CYS A 332 6.29 -0.79 11.01
CA CYS A 332 5.98 -1.43 12.31
C CYS A 332 4.81 -0.76 13.06
N SER A 333 4.36 0.41 12.63
CA SER A 333 3.28 1.17 13.29
C SER A 333 1.90 0.73 12.81
N GLU A 334 1.27 -0.25 13.45
CA GLU A 334 -0.05 -0.77 13.01
C GLU A 334 -1.26 0.15 13.30
N TYR A 335 -1.05 1.32 13.92
CA TYR A 335 -2.05 1.88 14.83
C TYR A 335 -2.36 3.37 14.65
N SER A 336 -1.75 4.06 13.69
CA SER A 336 -1.81 5.53 13.58
C SER A 336 -3.21 6.11 13.33
N LEU A 337 -4.09 5.37 12.64
CA LEU A 337 -5.42 5.87 12.25
C LEU A 337 -6.54 5.53 13.23
N PHE A 338 -6.27 4.68 14.21
CA PHE A 338 -7.30 4.27 15.17
C PHE A 338 -7.93 5.44 15.94
N PRO A 339 -7.17 6.45 16.41
CA PRO A 339 -7.77 7.62 17.06
C PRO A 339 -8.71 8.41 16.15
N ALA A 340 -8.43 8.43 14.84
CA ALA A 340 -9.32 9.09 13.88
C ALA A 340 -10.65 8.34 13.72
N VAL A 341 -10.64 7.00 13.79
CA VAL A 341 -11.85 6.18 13.64
C VAL A 341 -12.65 6.11 14.95
N LEU A 342 -12.00 5.85 16.08
CA LEU A 342 -12.64 5.63 17.39
C LEU A 342 -12.07 6.59 18.46
N PRO A 343 -12.39 7.89 18.40
CA PRO A 343 -11.77 8.92 19.25
C PRO A 343 -12.04 8.69 20.74
N GLN A 344 -13.21 8.18 21.13
CA GLN A 344 -13.52 7.96 22.55
C GLN A 344 -12.63 6.89 23.19
N TRP A 345 -12.01 6.02 22.37
CA TRP A 345 -11.15 4.95 22.83
C TRP A 345 -9.66 5.30 22.69
N GLU A 346 -9.33 6.51 22.25
CA GLU A 346 -7.97 6.95 22.00
C GLU A 346 -7.05 6.78 23.23
N SER A 347 -7.50 7.20 24.41
CA SER A 347 -6.68 7.14 25.63
C SER A 347 -6.36 5.69 26.03
N ARG A 348 -7.38 4.82 26.03
CA ARG A 348 -7.22 3.38 26.32
C ARG A 348 -6.33 2.71 25.29
N TYR A 349 -6.51 3.06 24.02
CA TYR A 349 -5.76 2.50 22.92
C TYR A 349 -4.30 2.95 22.92
N ARG A 350 -4.01 4.25 23.10
CA ARG A 350 -2.63 4.76 23.25
C ARG A 350 -1.90 4.06 24.40
N LYS A 351 -2.59 3.79 25.51
CA LYS A 351 -2.03 3.00 26.63
C LYS A 351 -1.69 1.56 26.22
N GLN A 352 -2.58 0.89 25.49
CA GLN A 352 -2.32 -0.46 24.97
C GLN A 352 -1.18 -0.49 23.95
N VAL A 353 -1.18 0.43 22.98
CA VAL A 353 -0.11 0.56 21.98
C VAL A 353 1.23 0.86 22.66
N GLY A 354 1.25 1.72 23.68
CA GLY A 354 2.44 1.97 24.50
C GLY A 354 2.96 0.69 25.18
N ASN A 355 2.07 -0.14 25.71
CA ASN A 355 2.45 -1.44 26.28
C ASN A 355 2.98 -2.40 25.22
N ILE A 356 2.32 -2.50 24.06
CA ILE A 356 2.73 -3.33 22.92
C ILE A 356 4.11 -2.91 22.42
N GLY A 357 4.37 -1.60 22.34
CA GLY A 357 5.65 -1.04 21.93
C GLY A 357 6.77 -1.29 22.93
N ARG A 358 6.50 -1.20 24.24
CA ARG A 358 7.47 -1.56 25.29
C ARG A 358 7.92 -3.01 25.23
N VAL A 359 7.03 -3.93 24.84
CA VAL A 359 7.34 -5.36 24.70
C VAL A 359 7.96 -5.67 23.32
N GLY A 360 8.10 -4.68 22.43
CA GLY A 360 8.66 -4.87 21.08
C GLY A 360 7.75 -5.64 20.12
N THR A 361 6.50 -5.95 20.53
CA THR A 361 5.56 -6.73 19.71
C THR A 361 5.08 -5.98 18.45
N GLN A 362 5.40 -4.70 18.32
CA GLN A 362 5.24 -3.91 17.10
C GLN A 362 6.06 -4.46 15.91
N TYR A 363 7.16 -5.17 16.18
CA TYR A 363 8.00 -5.76 15.13
C TYR A 363 7.51 -7.13 14.64
N ARG A 364 6.42 -7.68 15.18
CA ARG A 364 5.98 -9.06 14.90
C ARG A 364 5.78 -9.34 13.40
N VAL A 365 5.16 -8.42 12.66
CA VAL A 365 4.91 -8.60 11.22
C VAL A 365 6.23 -8.58 10.46
N ALA A 366 7.16 -7.70 10.81
CA ALA A 366 8.49 -7.66 10.22
C ALA A 366 9.27 -8.96 10.51
N VAL A 367 9.24 -9.45 11.76
CA VAL A 367 9.91 -10.70 12.17
C VAL A 367 9.35 -11.91 11.42
N PHE A 368 8.02 -12.08 11.38
CA PHE A 368 7.41 -13.19 10.64
C PHE A 368 7.60 -13.07 9.13
N SER A 369 7.62 -11.85 8.59
CA SER A 369 7.90 -11.62 7.17
C SER A 369 9.35 -12.00 6.82
N LEU A 370 10.31 -11.61 7.66
CA LEU A 370 11.71 -11.98 7.52
C LEU A 370 11.90 -13.50 7.64
N ALA A 371 11.26 -14.14 8.63
CA ALA A 371 11.29 -15.59 8.78
C ALA A 371 10.71 -16.29 7.52
N GLY A 372 9.59 -15.81 7.00
CA GLY A 372 8.97 -16.33 5.78
C GLY A 372 9.89 -16.19 4.56
N PHE A 373 10.56 -15.04 4.43
CA PHE A 373 11.54 -14.78 3.37
C PHE A 373 12.74 -15.75 3.48
N LEU A 374 13.34 -15.87 4.66
CA LEU A 374 14.46 -16.79 4.90
C LEU A 374 14.06 -18.24 4.62
N MET A 375 12.86 -18.66 5.02
CA MET A 375 12.35 -20.01 4.73
C MET A 375 12.18 -20.26 3.22
N LEU A 376 11.74 -19.27 2.45
CA LEU A 376 11.69 -19.39 0.99
C LEU A 376 13.09 -19.58 0.39
N LEU A 377 14.08 -18.85 0.88
CA LEU A 377 15.49 -19.02 0.47
C LEU A 377 16.01 -20.41 0.82
N PHE A 378 15.80 -20.90 2.05
CA PHE A 378 16.22 -22.24 2.48
C PHE A 378 15.57 -23.34 1.65
N LYS A 379 14.30 -23.17 1.28
CA LYS A 379 13.57 -24.08 0.38
C LYS A 379 13.86 -23.86 -1.11
N ARG A 380 14.85 -23.01 -1.43
CA ARG A 380 15.31 -22.68 -2.80
C ARG A 380 14.18 -22.13 -3.69
N LYS A 381 13.15 -21.54 -3.11
CA LYS A 381 12.05 -20.85 -3.82
C LYS A 381 12.44 -19.40 -4.12
N TYR A 382 13.58 -19.18 -4.78
CA TYR A 382 14.20 -17.86 -4.95
C TYR A 382 13.31 -16.85 -5.69
N GLY A 383 12.64 -17.27 -6.78
CA GLY A 383 11.76 -16.36 -7.52
C GLY A 383 10.63 -15.81 -6.66
N LEU A 384 10.02 -16.64 -5.81
CA LEU A 384 8.98 -16.18 -4.88
C LEU A 384 9.54 -15.25 -3.80
N ALA A 385 10.73 -15.56 -3.27
CA ALA A 385 11.40 -14.71 -2.31
C ALA A 385 11.67 -13.32 -2.89
N ILE A 386 12.19 -13.25 -4.12
CA ILE A 386 12.48 -11.99 -4.83
C ILE A 386 11.19 -11.20 -5.09
N ILE A 387 10.13 -11.83 -5.59
CA ILE A 387 8.84 -11.17 -5.85
C ILE A 387 8.30 -10.52 -4.56
N LEU A 388 8.20 -11.30 -3.48
CA LEU A 388 7.59 -10.83 -2.23
C LEU A 388 8.47 -9.78 -1.54
N VAL A 389 9.79 -9.97 -1.48
CA VAL A 389 10.68 -8.98 -0.85
C VAL A 389 10.74 -7.68 -1.64
N THR A 390 10.66 -7.73 -2.98
CA THR A 390 10.65 -6.53 -3.82
C THR A 390 9.39 -5.71 -3.55
N ILE A 391 8.22 -6.34 -3.52
CA ILE A 391 6.95 -5.65 -3.20
C ILE A 391 6.98 -5.07 -1.79
N TYR A 392 7.49 -5.83 -0.80
CA TYR A 392 7.63 -5.36 0.58
C TYR A 392 8.55 -4.14 0.65
N LEU A 393 9.77 -4.25 0.12
CA LEU A 393 10.79 -3.19 0.18
C LEU A 393 10.37 -1.96 -0.60
N TYR A 394 9.68 -2.11 -1.73
CA TYR A 394 9.14 -0.98 -2.49
C TYR A 394 8.29 -0.06 -1.61
N PHE A 395 7.28 -0.61 -0.94
CA PHE A 395 6.41 0.20 -0.07
C PHE A 395 7.09 0.60 1.24
N ALA A 396 8.00 -0.22 1.77
CA ALA A 396 8.77 0.14 2.98
C ALA A 396 9.65 1.37 2.71
N ILE A 397 10.45 1.35 1.63
CA ILE A 397 11.33 2.45 1.25
C ILE A 397 10.53 3.72 0.99
N LEU A 398 9.45 3.63 0.21
CA LEU A 398 8.61 4.80 -0.08
C LEU A 398 7.92 5.37 1.17
N SER A 399 7.59 4.52 2.14
CA SER A 399 7.09 5.00 3.43
C SER A 399 8.13 5.80 4.22
N GLY A 400 9.42 5.53 4.02
CA GLY A 400 10.52 6.30 4.61
C GLY A 400 10.54 7.77 4.19
N PHE A 401 9.92 8.10 3.05
CA PHE A 401 9.82 9.47 2.55
C PHE A 401 8.67 10.28 3.15
N THR A 402 7.96 9.74 4.14
CA THR A 402 6.81 10.41 4.75
C THR A 402 6.80 10.31 6.26
N LEU A 403 6.63 11.45 6.93
CA LEU A 403 6.49 11.50 8.38
C LEU A 403 5.04 11.50 8.84
N HIS A 404 4.78 10.69 9.87
CA HIS A 404 3.56 10.68 10.67
C HIS A 404 2.29 10.33 9.86
N GLN A 405 2.45 9.82 8.65
CA GLN A 405 1.36 9.12 7.94
C GLN A 405 1.21 7.67 8.43
N GLY A 406 2.16 7.18 9.24
CA GLY A 406 2.16 5.84 9.85
C GLY A 406 2.15 4.73 8.80
N ASN A 407 1.52 3.60 9.15
CA ASN A 407 1.34 2.47 8.24
C ASN A 407 0.47 2.75 7.01
N ARG A 408 -0.18 3.92 6.88
CA ARG A 408 -1.02 4.23 5.71
C ARG A 408 -0.23 4.05 4.42
N ILE A 409 1.00 4.56 4.39
CA ILE A 409 1.84 4.50 3.20
C ILE A 409 2.35 3.08 2.96
N PHE A 410 2.67 2.36 4.03
CA PHE A 410 3.15 0.98 3.97
C PHE A 410 2.03 -0.05 3.77
N TYR A 411 0.76 0.34 3.93
CA TYR A 411 -0.41 -0.54 3.82
C TYR A 411 -0.38 -1.44 2.58
N PRO A 412 0.01 -0.96 1.38
CA PRO A 412 0.11 -1.81 0.21
C PRO A 412 1.17 -2.93 0.30
N GLY A 413 2.17 -2.78 1.17
CA GLY A 413 3.11 -3.84 1.55
C GLY A 413 2.43 -5.08 2.15
N GLN A 414 1.15 -4.98 2.55
CA GLN A 414 0.29 -6.08 2.96
C GLN A 414 0.13 -7.18 1.91
N ILE A 415 0.28 -6.85 0.63
CA ILE A 415 0.37 -7.86 -0.44
C ILE A 415 1.47 -8.89 -0.13
N ALA A 416 2.65 -8.42 0.30
CA ALA A 416 3.80 -9.27 0.53
C ALA A 416 3.84 -9.84 1.95
N TRP A 417 3.67 -8.99 2.98
CA TRP A 417 3.86 -9.42 4.36
C TRP A 417 2.83 -10.46 4.78
N ALA A 418 1.57 -10.37 4.30
CA ALA A 418 0.54 -11.35 4.64
C ALA A 418 0.90 -12.74 4.10
N ILE A 419 1.47 -12.80 2.89
CA ILE A 419 1.93 -14.04 2.25
C ILE A 419 3.16 -14.60 2.97
N LEU A 420 4.16 -13.75 3.26
CA LEU A 420 5.38 -14.16 3.95
C LEU A 420 5.10 -14.65 5.38
N CYS A 421 4.28 -13.93 6.14
CA CYS A 421 3.87 -14.34 7.49
C CYS A 421 3.12 -15.66 7.47
N SER A 422 2.18 -15.83 6.52
CA SER A 422 1.44 -17.08 6.38
C SER A 422 2.36 -18.25 6.03
N TYR A 423 3.34 -18.01 5.16
CA TYR A 423 4.37 -19.00 4.82
C TYR A 423 5.15 -19.42 6.07
N ALA A 424 5.64 -18.46 6.86
CA ALA A 424 6.37 -18.75 8.09
C ALA A 424 5.52 -19.55 9.09
N LEU A 425 4.33 -19.06 9.40
CA LEU A 425 3.46 -19.65 10.43
C LEU A 425 3.06 -21.08 10.11
N ILE A 426 2.66 -21.38 8.87
CA ILE A 426 2.28 -22.73 8.47
C ILE A 426 3.48 -23.68 8.53
N ASN A 427 4.65 -23.26 8.06
CA ASN A 427 5.85 -24.10 8.09
C ASN A 427 6.36 -24.35 9.50
N ILE A 428 6.29 -23.36 10.39
CA ILE A 428 6.61 -23.52 11.82
C ILE A 428 5.63 -24.51 12.45
N ALA A 429 4.32 -24.35 12.21
CA ALA A 429 3.30 -25.23 12.76
C ALA A 429 3.50 -26.68 12.31
N ASP A 430 3.75 -26.92 11.02
CA ASP A 430 4.00 -28.27 10.49
C ASP A 430 5.29 -28.88 11.10
N ALA A 431 6.34 -28.08 11.28
CA ALA A 431 7.56 -28.55 11.93
C ALA A 431 7.31 -28.98 13.40
N VAL A 432 6.56 -28.18 14.16
CA VAL A 432 6.20 -28.49 15.55
C VAL A 432 5.35 -29.76 15.62
N LEU A 433 4.33 -29.89 14.78
CA LEU A 433 3.46 -31.07 14.73
C LEU A 433 4.24 -32.34 14.40
N ASN A 434 5.23 -32.26 13.49
CA ASN A 434 6.09 -33.38 13.15
C ASN A 434 6.98 -33.83 14.32
N VAL A 435 7.51 -32.88 15.11
CA VAL A 435 8.30 -33.20 16.32
C VAL A 435 7.42 -33.88 17.38
N LEU A 436 6.21 -33.37 17.60
CA LEU A 436 5.25 -33.96 18.55
C LEU A 436 4.83 -35.38 18.14
N ARG A 437 4.58 -35.60 16.84
CA ARG A 437 4.24 -36.92 16.31
C ARG A 437 5.36 -37.94 16.52
N ARG A 438 6.62 -37.57 16.22
CA ARG A 438 7.78 -38.44 16.45
C ARG A 438 7.99 -38.79 17.92
N ARG A 439 7.73 -37.85 18.84
CA ARG A 439 7.78 -38.12 20.29
C ARG A 439 6.69 -39.11 20.71
N ARG A 440 5.47 -38.96 20.19
CA ARG A 440 4.36 -39.87 20.47
C ARG A 440 4.63 -41.29 19.96
N GLU A 441 5.20 -41.42 18.76
CA GLU A 441 5.57 -42.72 18.18
C GLU A 441 6.67 -43.40 19.01
N LYS A 442 7.70 -42.67 19.47
CA LYS A 442 8.73 -43.20 20.38
C LYS A 442 8.17 -43.70 21.71
N ASN A 443 7.21 -42.97 22.30
CA ASN A 443 6.58 -43.36 23.56
C ASN A 443 5.62 -44.55 23.44
N LEU A 444 5.17 -44.91 22.22
CA LEU A 444 4.34 -46.09 21.98
C LEU A 444 5.17 -47.35 21.73
N THR A 445 6.44 -47.19 21.36
CA THR A 445 7.37 -48.30 21.09
C THR A 445 8.27 -48.64 22.28
N ALA A 446 8.33 -47.79 23.29
CA ALA A 446 9.02 -48.00 24.56
C ALA A 446 8.01 -48.46 25.61
#